data_AF-A0A372J8J3-F1
#
_entry.id   AF-A0A372J8J3-F1
#
_cell.length_a   1.000
_cell.length_b   1.000
_cell.length_c   1.000
_cell.angle_alpha   90.00
_cell.angle_beta   90.00
_cell.angle_gamma   90.00
#
_symmetry.space_group_name_H-M   'P 1'
#
loop_
_entity.id
_entity.type
_entity.pdbx_description
1 polymer ?
#
loop_
_entity_poly.entity_id
_entity_poly.type
_entity_poly.pdbx_seq_one_letter_code
_entity_poly.pdbx_strand_id
1 'polypeptide(L)' 'MFLITCPVTGTDELVAERRIRSVVNHPTHIALHVECPCGELHVYRTGRRWTAAAQRRTADADRALVGV' A
#
# COMPACT_ATOMS: atom_id res chain seq x y z
N MET A 1 9.97 8.22 8.95
CA MET A 1 8.88 9.22 8.72
C MET A 1 8.42 9.12 7.27
N PHE A 2 7.16 9.41 6.97
CA PHE A 2 6.61 9.38 5.61
C PHE A 2 5.63 10.53 5.37
N LEU A 3 5.59 10.97 4.11
CA LEU A 3 4.69 12.02 3.63
C LEU A 3 3.38 11.39 3.16
N ILE A 4 2.25 11.95 3.59
CA ILE A 4 0.90 11.60 3.14
C ILE A 4 0.17 12.87 2.73
N THR A 5 -0.83 12.74 1.88
CA THR A 5 -1.82 13.80 1.68
C THR A 5 -3.05 13.47 2.52
N CYS A 6 -3.48 14.41 3.36
CA CYS A 6 -4.71 14.25 4.14
C CYS A 6 -5.91 14.30 3.18
N PRO A 7 -6.76 13.25 3.11
CA PRO A 7 -7.94 13.26 2.24
C PRO A 7 -9.02 14.25 2.67
N VAL A 8 -8.97 14.73 3.92
CA VAL A 8 -9.92 15.70 4.47
C VAL A 8 -9.49 17.14 4.15
N THR A 9 -8.24 17.50 4.44
CA THR A 9 -7.75 18.88 4.30
C THR A 9 -7.01 19.13 2.98
N GLY A 10 -6.60 18.08 2.27
CA GLY A 10 -5.77 18.18 1.07
C GLY A 10 -4.31 18.58 1.34
N THR A 11 -3.92 18.77 2.61
CA THR A 11 -2.55 19.15 2.98
C THR A 11 -1.62 17.95 3.00
N ASP A 12 -0.36 18.20 2.63
CA ASP A 12 0.69 17.20 2.80
C ASP A 12 1.21 17.24 4.24
N GLU A 13 1.13 16.09 4.90
CA GLU A 13 1.49 15.92 6.31
C GLU A 13 2.69 14.97 6.43
N LEU A 14 3.69 15.39 7.19
CA LEU A 14 4.85 14.54 7.50
C LEU A 14 4.59 13.77 8.80
N VAL A 15 4.40 12.47 8.68
CA VAL A 15 3.97 11.62 9.79
C VAL A 15 5.08 10.67 10.23
N ALA A 16 5.16 10.44 11.54
CA ALA A 16 6.06 9.45 12.11
C ALA A 16 5.46 8.04 12.08
N GLU A 17 6.33 7.04 11.95
CA GLU A 17 5.98 5.60 11.92
C GLU A 17 5.12 5.17 13.11
N ARG A 18 5.35 5.74 14.29
CA ARG A 18 4.56 5.49 15.51
C ARG A 18 3.06 5.80 15.38
N ARG A 19 2.63 6.53 14.36
CA ARG A 19 1.22 6.80 14.07
C ARG A 19 0.56 5.75 13.18
N ILE A 20 1.31 4.77 12.68
CA ILE A 20 0.72 3.59 12.03
C ILE A 20 0.09 2.71 13.09
N ARG A 21 -1.20 2.44 12.93
CA ARG A 21 -1.97 1.58 13.83
C ARG A 21 -2.03 0.13 13.35
N SER A 22 -2.07 -0.07 12.03
CA SER A 22 -1.98 -1.41 11.47
C SER A 22 -1.47 -1.38 10.03
N VAL A 23 -0.92 -2.52 9.62
CA VAL A 23 -0.37 -2.75 8.29
C VAL A 23 -1.00 -4.03 7.76
N VAL A 24 -1.71 -3.94 6.64
CA VAL A 24 -2.32 -5.10 5.99
C VAL A 24 -1.64 -5.33 4.65
N ASN A 25 -1.08 -6.54 4.49
CA ASN A 25 -0.45 -6.94 3.24
C ASN A 25 -1.50 -7.57 2.33
N HIS A 26 -1.96 -6.83 1.33
CA HIS A 26 -2.78 -7.38 0.26
C HIS A 26 -1.88 -7.92 -0.87
N PRO A 27 -2.36 -8.87 -1.68
CA PRO A 27 -1.59 -9.41 -2.79
C PRO A 27 -1.05 -8.35 -3.76
N THR A 28 -1.75 -7.22 -3.89
CA THR A 28 -1.44 -6.16 -4.85
C THR A 28 -0.82 -4.91 -4.22
N HIS A 29 -0.96 -4.69 -2.92
CA HIS A 29 -0.52 -3.47 -2.24
C HIS A 29 -0.42 -3.70 -0.74
N ILE A 30 0.22 -2.77 -0.02
CA ILE A 30 0.15 -2.74 1.44
C ILE A 30 -0.78 -1.59 1.82
N ALA A 31 -1.78 -1.87 2.66
CA ALA A 31 -2.65 -0.86 3.26
C ALA A 31 -2.11 -0.48 4.65
N LEU A 32 -1.84 0.82 4.83
CA LEU A 32 -1.36 1.42 6.08
C LEU A 32 -2.52 2.19 6.72
N HIS A 33 -2.95 1.79 7.91
CA HIS A 33 -3.89 2.57 8.71
C HIS A 33 -3.10 3.56 9.57
N VAL A 34 -3.27 4.85 9.32
CA VAL A 34 -2.45 5.92 9.90
C VAL A 34 -3.35 6.94 10.58
N GLU A 35 -3.04 7.28 11.83
CA GLU A 35 -3.64 8.42 12.51
C GLU A 35 -3.09 9.72 11.93
N CYS A 36 -3.95 10.43 11.19
CA CYS A 36 -3.65 11.69 10.56
C CYS A 36 -3.73 12.85 11.56
N PRO A 37 -2.91 13.92 11.41
CA PRO A 37 -3.00 15.10 12.27
C PRO A 37 -4.37 15.80 12.27
N CYS A 38 -5.21 15.60 11.25
CA CYS A 38 -6.59 16.09 11.24
C CYS A 38 -7.49 15.44 12.31
N GLY A 39 -7.02 14.38 12.98
CA GLY A 39 -7.74 13.66 14.03
C GLY A 39 -8.38 12.35 13.56
N GLU A 40 -8.35 12.04 12.27
CA GLU A 40 -8.95 10.83 11.69
C GLU A 40 -7.94 9.72 11.40
N LEU A 41 -8.44 8.49 11.30
CA LEU A 41 -7.69 7.33 10.83
C LEU A 41 -7.90 7.15 9.33
N HIS A 42 -6.81 7.17 8.56
CA HIS A 42 -6.87 7.03 7.10
C HIS A 42 -6.09 5.81 6.60
N VAL A 43 -6.49 5.29 5.43
CA VAL A 43 -5.84 4.14 4.79
C VAL A 43 -5.01 4.60 3.58
N TYR A 44 -3.69 4.41 3.67
CA TYR A 44 -2.76 4.70 2.58
C TYR A 44 -2.28 3.42 1.92
N ARG A 45 -2.34 3.36 0.58
CA ARG A 45 -1.97 2.16 -0.19
C ARG A 45 -0.60 2.34 -0.84
N THR A 46 0.30 1.39 -0.67
CA THR A 46 1.61 1.43 -1.33
C THR A 46 1.53 0.83 -2.73
N GLY A 47 1.81 1.64 -3.75
CA GLY A 47 1.61 1.28 -5.17
C GLY A 47 2.71 0.42 -5.82
N ARG A 48 3.76 0.02 -5.09
CA ARG A 48 4.99 -0.53 -5.70
C ARG A 48 5.10 -2.06 -5.77
N ARG A 49 4.16 -2.81 -5.17
CA ARG A 49 4.16 -4.29 -5.29
C ARG A 49 3.46 -4.80 -6.55
N TRP A 50 2.72 -3.94 -7.25
CA TRP A 50 1.96 -4.31 -8.45
C TRP A 50 2.85 -4.88 -9.57
N THR A 51 4.01 -4.29 -9.84
CA THR A 51 4.94 -4.79 -10.88
C THR A 51 5.46 -6.19 -10.53
N ALA A 52 5.96 -6.40 -9.31
CA ALA A 52 6.50 -7.70 -8.90
C ALA A 52 5.42 -8.79 -8.75
N ALA A 53 4.22 -8.44 -8.26
CA ALA A 53 3.11 -9.38 -8.13
C ALA A 53 2.41 -9.68 -9.47
N ALA A 54 2.35 -8.72 -10.40
CA ALA A 54 1.91 -8.96 -11.76
C ALA A 54 2.90 -9.87 -12.50
N GLN A 55 4.21 -9.59 -12.39
CA GLN A 55 5.28 -10.43 -12.98
C GLN A 55 5.26 -11.87 -12.46
N ARG A 56 5.02 -12.08 -11.15
CA ARG A 56 4.86 -13.43 -10.59
C ARG A 56 3.64 -14.15 -11.15
N ARG A 57 2.50 -13.46 -11.23
CA ARG A 57 1.27 -14.04 -11.80
C ARG A 57 1.41 -14.38 -13.29
N THR A 58 2.07 -13.53 -14.08
CA THR A 58 2.36 -13.85 -15.49
C THR A 58 3.34 -15.01 -15.61
N ALA A 59 4.38 -15.08 -14.77
CA ALA A 59 5.32 -16.20 -14.78
C ALA A 59 4.68 -17.53 -14.34
N ASP A 60 3.80 -17.51 -13.35
CA ASP A 60 3.04 -18.69 -12.90
C ASP A 60 2.05 -19.14 -13.99
N ALA A 61 1.42 -18.19 -14.70
CA ALA A 61 0.52 -18.48 -15.83
C ALA A 61 1.29 -19.07 -17.04
N ASP A 62 2.44 -18.49 -17.41
CA ASP A 62 3.28 -18.99 -18.50
C ASP A 62 3.78 -20.41 -18.20
N ARG A 63 4.19 -20.68 -16.96
CA ARG A 63 4.61 -22.03 -16.53
C ARG A 63 3.47 -23.05 -16.58
N ALA A 64 2.24 -22.63 -16.34
CA ALA A 64 1.07 -23.51 -16.47
C ALA A 64 0.72 -23.81 -17.94
N LEU A 65 1.07 -22.93 -18.88
CA LEU A 65 0.80 -23.08 -20.32
C LEU A 65 1.87 -23.89 -21.06
N VAL A 66 3.13 -23.88 -20.60
CA VAL A 66 4.25 -24.62 -21.22
C VAL A 66 4.33 -26.08 -20.76
N GLY A 67 3.51 -26.47 -19.78
CA GLY A 67 3.48 -27.83 -19.19
C GLY A 67 2.43 -28.79 -19.77
N VAL A 68 2.06 -28.68 -21.05
CA VAL A 68 1.21 -29.65 -21.77
C VAL A 68 2.00 -30.33 -22.88
#